data_AF-Q8RCL3-F1
#
_entry.id   AF-Q8RCL3-F1
#
_cell.length_a   1.000
_cell.length_b   1.000
_cell.length_c   1.000
_cell.angle_alpha   90.00
_cell.angle_beta   90.00
_cell.angle_gamma   90.00
#
_symmetry.space_group_name_H-M   'P 1'
#
loop_
_entity.id
_entity.type
_entity.pdbx_description
1 polymer ?
#
loop_
_entity_poly.entity_id
_entity_poly.type
_entity_poly.pdbx_seq_one_letter_code
_entity_poly.pdbx_strand_id
1 'polypeptide(L)'
;MDTPRNNEESESKEEVIDSITYSYISFEDKVIDKCMLSKYKELLEPEEFKILLLNIIEGIPQKEIAAMFNKTQSCISKMKKRALRKLEEFIKEV
;
A
#
# COMPACT_ATOMS: atom_id res chain seq x y z
N MET A 1 -0.59 -41.22 -56.04
CA MET A 1 -0.74 -39.87 -56.61
C MET A 1 -1.55 -39.07 -55.61
N ASP A 2 -0.85 -38.10 -55.00
CA ASP A 2 -1.31 -36.90 -54.30
C ASP A 2 -2.22 -37.01 -53.06
N THR A 3 -1.57 -37.03 -51.89
CA THR A 3 -2.11 -36.46 -50.65
C THR A 3 -1.54 -35.04 -50.49
N PRO A 4 -2.34 -33.97 -50.39
CA PRO A 4 -1.84 -32.69 -49.91
C PRO A 4 -2.02 -32.56 -48.40
N ARG A 5 -0.88 -32.23 -47.79
CA ARG A 5 -0.59 -31.85 -46.41
C ARG A 5 -1.23 -30.51 -46.05
N ASN A 6 -1.75 -30.39 -44.82
CA ASN A 6 -1.76 -29.18 -43.99
C ASN A 6 -1.90 -29.66 -42.53
N ASN A 7 -0.89 -29.58 -41.64
CA ASN A 7 -0.36 -28.38 -40.97
C ASN A 7 -1.53 -27.49 -40.50
N GLU A 8 -1.85 -27.29 -39.22
CA GLU A 8 -0.98 -27.12 -38.06
C GLU A 8 -1.69 -27.52 -36.76
N GLU A 9 -0.87 -28.15 -35.93
CA GLU A 9 -0.96 -28.30 -34.49
C GLU A 9 -1.32 -26.95 -33.83
N SER A 10 -2.39 -26.93 -33.06
CA SER A 10 -2.62 -25.90 -32.05
C SER A 10 -3.00 -26.63 -30.77
N GLU A 11 -2.00 -27.33 -30.25
CA GLU A 11 -1.96 -27.80 -28.87
C GLU A 11 -1.99 -26.53 -28.01
N SER A 12 -3.20 -26.12 -27.61
CA SER A 12 -3.39 -25.05 -26.65
C SER A 12 -2.85 -25.56 -25.32
N LYS A 13 -1.56 -25.29 -25.09
CA LYS A 13 -0.93 -25.37 -23.78
C LYS A 13 -1.72 -24.44 -22.88
N GLU A 14 -2.65 -25.03 -22.15
CA GLU A 14 -3.29 -24.41 -21.02
C GLU A 14 -2.16 -24.13 -20.02
N GLU A 15 -1.62 -22.90 -20.12
CA GLU A 15 -0.66 -22.39 -19.16
C GLU A 15 -1.31 -22.52 -17.79
N VAL A 16 -0.78 -23.44 -16.99
CA VAL A 16 -1.04 -23.49 -15.55
C VAL A 16 -0.50 -22.19 -15.00
N ILE A 17 -1.37 -21.18 -14.91
CA ILE A 17 -1.06 -19.92 -14.25
C ILE A 17 -0.89 -20.31 -12.79
N ASP A 18 0.36 -20.41 -12.35
CA ASP A 18 0.72 -20.57 -10.94
C ASP A 18 -0.01 -19.49 -10.15
N SER A 19 -1.13 -19.86 -9.52
CA SER A 19 -1.94 -18.98 -8.66
C SER A 19 -1.24 -18.69 -7.32
N ILE A 20 0.08 -18.90 -7.26
CA ILE A 20 0.92 -18.70 -6.09
C ILE A 20 1.43 -17.26 -6.13
N THR A 21 0.55 -16.30 -5.91
CA THR A 21 0.97 -14.97 -5.42
C THR A 21 -0.07 -14.36 -4.50
N TYR A 22 -0.80 -15.20 -3.74
CA TYR A 22 -1.38 -14.72 -2.50
C TYR A 22 -0.24 -14.72 -1.47
N SER A 23 0.42 -13.58 -1.30
CA SER A 23 1.57 -13.44 -0.41
C SER A 23 1.23 -13.98 0.97
N TYR A 24 1.86 -15.08 1.36
CA TYR A 24 1.86 -15.53 2.75
C TYR A 24 2.71 -14.53 3.54
N ILE A 25 2.12 -13.40 3.92
CA ILE A 25 2.73 -12.46 4.85
C ILE A 25 2.93 -13.25 6.14
N SER A 26 4.18 -13.40 6.57
CA SER A 26 4.53 -14.16 7.75
C SER A 26 3.77 -13.61 8.96
N PHE A 27 3.44 -14.48 9.92
CA PHE A 27 2.91 -14.01 11.20
C PHE A 27 3.86 -12.99 11.84
N GLU A 28 5.17 -13.16 11.66
CA GLU A 28 6.21 -12.24 12.15
C GLU A 28 6.08 -10.85 11.51
N ASP A 29 5.89 -10.78 10.19
CA ASP A 29 5.70 -9.50 9.48
C ASP A 29 4.48 -8.74 10.01
N LYS A 30 3.35 -9.46 10.23
CA LYS A 30 2.14 -8.85 10.82
C LYS A 30 2.36 -8.32 12.22
N VAL A 31 3.19 -9.01 13.02
CA VAL A 31 3.56 -8.55 14.38
C VAL A 31 4.43 -7.30 14.28
N ILE A 32 5.43 -7.30 13.39
CA ILE A 32 6.30 -6.14 13.14
C ILE A 32 5.47 -4.93 12.69
N ASP A 33 4.59 -5.09 11.71
CA ASP A 33 3.70 -4.03 11.21
C ASP A 33 2.84 -3.45 12.34
N LYS A 34 2.27 -4.31 13.18
CA LYS A 34 1.43 -3.88 14.30
C LYS A 34 2.23 -3.15 15.37
N CYS A 35 3.45 -3.60 15.66
CA CYS A 35 4.38 -2.90 16.56
C CYS A 35 4.75 -1.52 16.01
N MET A 36 5.07 -1.44 14.72
CA MET A 36 5.40 -0.17 14.05
C MET A 36 4.22 0.80 14.06
N LEU A 37 3.01 0.34 13.74
CA LEU A 37 1.79 1.17 13.81
C LEU A 37 1.54 1.70 15.22
N SER A 38 1.78 0.90 16.26
CA SER A 38 1.67 1.36 17.65
C SER A 38 2.69 2.47 17.94
N LYS A 39 3.93 2.32 17.49
CA LYS A 39 4.98 3.34 17.68
C LYS A 39 4.66 4.63 16.93
N TYR A 40 4.14 4.54 15.71
CA TYR A 40 3.73 5.72 14.95
C TYR A 40 2.57 6.46 15.62
N LYS A 41 1.64 5.74 16.26
CA LYS A 41 0.57 6.34 17.05
C LYS A 41 1.07 7.08 18.29
N GLU A 42 2.17 6.64 18.88
CA GLU A 42 2.82 7.33 20.03
C GLU A 42 3.59 8.58 19.58
N LEU A 43 4.22 8.55 18.40
CA LEU A 43 5.08 9.63 17.89
C LEU A 43 4.31 10.79 17.24
N LEU A 44 3.17 10.49 16.64
CA LEU A 44 2.40 11.44 15.84
C LEU A 44 1.25 12.05 16.64
N GLU A 45 0.90 13.29 16.29
CA GLU A 45 -0.35 13.87 16.78
C GLU A 45 -1.54 13.03 16.28
N PRO A 46 -2.65 12.93 17.04
CA PRO A 46 -3.80 12.12 16.63
C PRO A 46 -4.34 12.47 15.23
N GLU A 47 -4.40 13.75 14.89
CA GLU A 47 -4.80 14.19 13.55
C GLU A 47 -3.76 13.80 12.47
N GLU A 48 -2.47 13.86 12.78
CA GLU A 48 -1.40 13.47 11.85
C GLU A 48 -1.46 11.99 11.52
N PHE A 49 -1.57 11.15 12.55
CA PHE A 49 -1.70 9.70 12.40
C PHE A 49 -2.92 9.36 11.55
N LYS A 50 -4.07 9.99 11.83
CA LYS A 50 -5.31 9.74 11.10
C LYS A 50 -5.22 10.19 9.65
N ILE A 51 -4.58 11.34 9.36
CA ILE A 51 -4.33 11.78 7.98
C ILE A 51 -3.47 10.76 7.21
N LEU A 52 -2.42 10.21 7.83
CA LEU A 52 -1.59 9.20 7.17
C LEU A 52 -2.35 7.89 6.95
N LEU A 53 -3.13 7.44 7.92
CA LEU A 53 -3.95 6.23 7.80
C LEU A 53 -4.92 6.36 6.61
N LEU A 54 -5.70 7.44 6.57
CA LEU A 54 -6.68 7.67 5.51
C LEU A 54 -6.01 7.80 4.13
N ASN A 55 -4.86 8.48 4.06
CA ASN A 55 -4.24 8.76 2.77
C ASN A 55 -3.40 7.59 2.23
N ILE A 56 -2.67 6.88 3.09
CA ILE A 56 -1.72 5.84 2.68
C ILE A 56 -2.35 4.45 2.73
N ILE A 57 -3.07 4.15 3.82
CA ILE A 57 -3.65 2.81 4.01
C ILE A 57 -5.01 2.71 3.31
N GLU A 58 -5.86 3.73 3.46
CA GLU A 58 -7.20 3.73 2.83
C GLU A 58 -7.20 4.36 1.42
N GLY A 59 -6.08 4.96 0.99
CA GLY A 59 -5.94 5.55 -0.35
C GLY A 59 -6.80 6.79 -0.60
N ILE A 60 -7.37 7.40 0.44
CA ILE A 60 -8.30 8.53 0.29
C ILE A 60 -7.56 9.77 -0.22
N PRO A 61 -8.06 10.44 -1.28
CA PRO A 61 -7.45 11.65 -1.79
C PRO A 61 -7.39 12.78 -0.75
N GLN A 62 -6.31 13.56 -0.78
CA GLN A 62 -6.09 14.67 0.14
C GLN A 62 -7.22 15.72 0.12
N LYS A 63 -7.92 15.86 -1.00
CA LYS A 63 -9.12 16.71 -1.12
C LYS A 63 -10.24 16.27 -0.19
N GLU A 64 -10.51 14.98 -0.15
CA GLU A 64 -11.59 14.39 0.63
C GLU A 64 -11.22 14.41 2.11
N ILE A 65 -9.96 14.11 2.45
CA ILE A 65 -9.44 14.25 3.82
C ILE A 65 -9.58 15.69 4.31
N ALA A 66 -9.29 16.69 3.47
CA ALA A 66 -9.46 18.10 3.83
C ALA A 66 -10.91 18.43 4.21
N ALA A 67 -11.88 17.90 3.45
CA ALA A 67 -13.29 18.03 3.77
C ALA A 67 -13.66 17.31 5.08
N MET A 68 -13.18 16.08 5.31
CA MET A 68 -13.45 15.31 6.54
C MET A 68 -12.97 16.01 7.81
N PHE A 69 -11.86 16.75 7.73
CA PHE A 69 -11.27 17.47 8.87
C PHE A 69 -11.70 18.94 8.93
N ASN A 70 -12.55 19.40 8.02
CA ASN A 70 -12.91 20.81 7.86
C ASN A 70 -11.68 21.74 7.79
N LYS A 71 -10.67 21.35 7.01
CA LYS A 71 -9.42 22.09 6.80
C LYS A 71 -9.18 22.29 5.31
N THR A 72 -8.25 23.19 4.96
CA THR A 72 -7.82 23.34 3.57
C THR A 72 -6.92 22.18 3.15
N GLN A 73 -6.87 21.88 1.85
CA GLN A 73 -5.90 20.90 1.32
C GLN A 73 -4.46 21.26 1.68
N SER A 74 -4.11 22.55 1.68
CA SER A 74 -2.77 23.01 2.06
C SER A 74 -2.43 22.74 3.52
N CYS A 75 -3.43 22.84 4.42
CA CYS A 75 -3.27 22.46 5.81
C CYS A 75 -2.99 20.96 5.95
N ILE A 76 -3.79 20.11 5.30
CA ILE A 76 -3.56 18.65 5.28
C ILE A 76 -2.18 18.31 4.70
N SER A 77 -1.74 18.99 3.64
CA SER A 77 -0.41 18.79 3.05
C SER A 77 0.69 19.05 4.07
N LYS A 78 0.61 20.17 4.80
CA LYS A 78 1.59 20.55 5.81
C LYS A 78 1.63 19.54 6.96
N MET A 79 0.46 19.09 7.42
CA MET A 79 0.35 18.07 8.47
C MET A 79 0.95 16.74 8.01
N LYS A 80 0.58 16.26 6.81
CA LYS A 80 1.17 15.05 6.20
C LYS A 80 2.69 15.17 6.09
N LYS A 81 3.21 16.28 5.58
CA LYS A 81 4.67 16.50 5.45
C LYS A 81 5.37 16.50 6.80
N ARG A 82 4.77 17.12 7.82
CA ARG A 82 5.32 17.14 9.19
C ARG A 82 5.33 15.74 9.80
N ALA A 83 4.25 14.98 9.65
CA ALA A 83 4.14 13.61 10.11
C ALA A 83 5.20 12.71 9.45
N LEU A 84 5.35 12.79 8.12
CA LEU A 84 6.35 12.02 7.39
C LEU A 84 7.78 12.35 7.83
N ARG A 85 8.10 13.61 8.15
CA ARG A 85 9.42 13.97 8.69
C ARG A 85 9.69 13.34 10.05
N LYS A 86 8.71 13.35 10.96
CA LYS A 86 8.84 12.67 12.27
C LYS A 86 9.12 11.18 12.09
N LEU A 87 8.39 10.53 11.18
CA LEU A 87 8.59 9.11 10.87
C LEU A 87 9.97 8.87 10.23
N GLU A 88 10.41 9.74 9.32
CA GLU A 88 11.73 9.66 8.68
C GLU A 88 12.86 9.80 9.69
N GLU A 89 12.75 10.72 10.65
CA GLU A 89 13.70 10.90 11.75
C GLU A 89 13.74 9.65 12.63
N PHE A 90 12.58 9.12 13.03
CA PHE A 90 12.49 7.88 13.81
C PHE A 90 13.14 6.69 13.09
N ILE A 91 12.89 6.52 11.79
CA ILE A 91 13.48 5.43 11.00
C ILE A 91 15.01 5.55 10.92
N LYS A 92 15.57 6.77 10.92
CA LYS A 92 17.02 6.99 10.91
C LYS A 92 17.70 6.70 12.25
N GLU A 93 16.95 6.78 13.35
CA GLU A 93 17.46 6.50 14.70
C GLU A 93 17.49 5.00 15.04
N VAL A 94 16.73 4.18 14.32
CA VAL A 94 16.65 2.71 14.47
C VAL A 94 17.68 2.03 13.57
#